data_AF-A0A382DC45-F1
#
_entry.id   AF-A0A382DC45-F1
#
_cell.length_a   1.000
_cell.length_b   1.000
_cell.length_c   1.000
_cell.angle_alpha   90.00
_cell.angle_beta   90.00
_cell.angle_gamma   90.00
#
_symmetry.space_group_name_H-M   'P 1'
#
loop_
_entity.id
_entity.type
_entity.pdbx_description
1 polymer ?
#
loop_
_entity_poly.entity_id
_entity_poly.type
_entity_poly.pdbx_seq_one_letter_code
_entity_poly.pdbx_strand_id
1 'polypeptide(L)'
;MSLKNALFKGLAPDRGLYMPEYIPSFDKNFITSLTERSFQEICFHIASLFLSDEIDKHNLRKIVETSINFDAPLIKLNKNTHILELWHGPTLAFKDFGARFMAQLMGHFLEDTSKPLHILVATSGDTGSAIANSFLGVEGIKVSILFPKNRVSNIQEQQFTTLGENITAFEVDGNFDDCQQLVKTAFLDKKLNKALRLTSANSINIGRLIPQTFYYVYAFSQLKSTEDVVISVPSGNFGNLTAGIIAMKMGLPVKKFIASTNVNNIFPKYLRSGIFSPSSSVQTISNAMDV
;
A
#
# COMPACT_ATOMS: atom_id res chain seq x y z
N MET A 1 -10.80 -16.44 -8.67
CA MET A 1 -9.34 -16.62 -8.39
C MET A 1 -9.12 -16.26 -6.94
N SER A 2 -8.38 -17.05 -6.16
CA SER A 2 -8.15 -16.75 -4.73
C SER A 2 -7.24 -15.54 -4.53
N LEU A 3 -7.34 -14.90 -3.36
CA LEU A 3 -6.46 -13.84 -2.95
C LEU A 3 -5.01 -14.32 -2.86
N LYS A 4 -4.74 -15.52 -2.31
CA LYS A 4 -3.39 -16.11 -2.31
C LYS A 4 -2.75 -16.01 -3.71
N ASN A 5 -3.50 -16.38 -4.75
CA ASN A 5 -3.01 -16.31 -6.12
C ASN A 5 -2.85 -14.87 -6.63
N ALA A 6 -3.78 -13.98 -6.32
CA ALA A 6 -3.67 -12.55 -6.68
C ALA A 6 -2.46 -11.89 -6.03
N LEU A 7 -2.23 -12.18 -4.74
CA LEU A 7 -1.14 -11.68 -3.91
C LEU A 7 0.23 -12.08 -4.49
N PHE A 8 0.42 -13.35 -4.83
CA PHE A 8 1.71 -13.83 -5.36
C PHE A 8 1.93 -13.45 -6.83
N LYS A 9 0.88 -13.32 -7.65
CA LYS A 9 1.01 -12.88 -9.04
C LYS A 9 1.27 -11.38 -9.15
N GLY A 10 0.65 -10.57 -8.29
CA GLY A 10 0.75 -9.11 -8.28
C GLY A 10 -0.02 -8.44 -9.44
N LEU A 11 0.31 -8.79 -10.69
CA LEU A 11 -0.33 -8.30 -11.91
C LEU A 11 -1.06 -9.43 -12.64
N ALA A 12 -2.20 -9.12 -13.26
CA ALA A 12 -2.94 -10.08 -14.06
C ALA A 12 -2.21 -10.41 -15.39
N PRO A 13 -2.40 -11.60 -15.98
CA PRO A 13 -1.76 -11.99 -17.24
C PRO A 13 -2.03 -11.06 -18.43
N ASP A 14 -3.18 -10.38 -18.42
CA ASP A 14 -3.62 -9.38 -19.40
C ASP A 14 -3.10 -7.96 -19.11
N ARG A 15 -2.22 -7.82 -18.11
CA ARG A 15 -1.70 -6.55 -17.58
C ARG A 15 -2.74 -5.71 -16.82
N GLY A 16 -3.90 -6.28 -16.50
CA GLY A 16 -4.89 -5.69 -15.61
C GLY A 16 -4.48 -5.74 -14.13
N LEU A 17 -5.25 -5.04 -13.29
CA LEU A 17 -5.11 -5.04 -11.84
C LEU A 17 -6.16 -5.97 -11.21
N TYR A 18 -5.76 -6.72 -10.18
CA TYR A 18 -6.71 -7.51 -9.40
C TYR A 18 -7.54 -6.61 -8.48
N MET A 19 -8.85 -6.87 -8.45
CA MET A 19 -9.82 -6.22 -7.56
C MET A 19 -10.74 -7.29 -6.96
N PRO A 20 -11.31 -7.05 -5.76
CA PRO A 20 -12.38 -7.89 -5.24
C PRO A 20 -13.55 -7.92 -6.22
N GLU A 21 -14.11 -9.10 -6.45
CA GLU A 21 -15.29 -9.27 -7.32
C GLU A 21 -16.51 -8.53 -6.75
N TYR A 22 -16.62 -8.50 -5.42
CA TYR A 22 -17.58 -7.70 -4.68
C TYR A 22 -16.86 -6.91 -3.58
N ILE A 23 -17.38 -5.73 -3.26
CA ILE A 23 -16.95 -4.94 -2.10
C ILE A 23 -17.95 -5.25 -0.97
N PRO A 24 -17.55 -5.92 0.11
CA PRO A 24 -18.44 -6.24 1.23
C PRO A 24 -18.91 -4.97 1.91
N SER A 25 -20.07 -5.00 2.57
CA SER A 25 -20.60 -3.87 3.32
C SER A 25 -20.39 -4.06 4.81
N PHE A 26 -20.14 -2.97 5.52
CA PHE A 26 -20.19 -2.91 6.97
C PHE A 26 -21.62 -3.09 7.44
N ASP A 27 -21.80 -3.89 8.49
CA ASP A 27 -23.08 -3.89 9.18
C ASP A 27 -23.27 -2.58 9.96
N LYS A 28 -24.53 -2.23 10.21
CA LYS A 28 -24.90 -0.97 10.86
C LYS A 28 -24.31 -0.86 12.27
N ASN A 29 -24.24 -1.99 12.99
CA ASN A 29 -23.76 -2.04 14.36
C ASN A 29 -22.25 -1.79 14.43
N PHE A 30 -21.49 -2.27 13.44
CA PHE A 30 -20.07 -2.01 13.32
C PHE A 30 -19.81 -0.51 13.18
N ILE A 31 -20.54 0.17 12.29
CA ILE A 31 -20.40 1.63 12.08
C ILE A 31 -20.77 2.42 13.34
N THR A 32 -21.87 2.06 14.01
CA THR A 32 -22.30 2.79 15.22
C THR A 32 -21.42 2.54 16.44
N SER A 33 -20.68 1.41 16.48
CA SER A 33 -19.76 1.05 17.58
C SER A 33 -18.30 1.40 17.28
N LEU A 34 -17.99 2.15 16.22
CA LEU A 34 -16.60 2.45 15.84
C LEU A 34 -15.79 3.09 16.96
N THR A 35 -16.38 4.03 17.71
CA THR A 35 -15.72 4.77 18.81
C THR A 35 -15.31 3.88 19.99
N GLU A 36 -15.87 2.67 20.09
CA GLU A 36 -15.60 1.71 21.17
C GLU A 36 -14.51 0.71 20.80
N ARG A 37 -14.03 0.73 19.55
CA ARG A 37 -13.10 -0.26 19.00
C ARG A 37 -11.68 0.30 18.94
N SER A 38 -10.73 -0.54 19.31
CA SER A 38 -9.31 -0.30 19.02
C SER A 38 -9.04 -0.32 17.53
N PHE A 39 -7.89 0.25 17.13
CA PHE A 39 -7.47 0.23 15.72
C PHE A 39 -7.34 -1.21 15.20
N GLN A 40 -6.75 -2.10 15.99
CA GLN A 40 -6.54 -3.50 15.61
C GLN A 40 -7.87 -4.25 15.47
N GLU A 41 -8.88 -3.97 16.28
CA GLU A 41 -10.22 -4.57 16.13
C GLU A 41 -10.91 -4.10 14.85
N ILE A 42 -10.76 -2.83 14.48
CA ILE A 42 -11.25 -2.28 13.20
C ILE A 42 -10.53 -2.96 12.03
N CYS A 43 -9.21 -3.06 12.08
CA CYS A 43 -8.40 -3.74 11.07
C CYS A 43 -8.82 -5.21 10.92
N PHE A 44 -8.98 -5.94 12.03
CA PHE A 44 -9.41 -7.34 12.03
C PHE A 44 -10.79 -7.52 11.43
N HIS A 45 -11.76 -6.67 11.78
CA HIS A 45 -13.10 -6.74 11.21
C HIS A 45 -13.07 -6.54 9.68
N ILE A 46 -12.41 -5.46 9.22
CA ILE A 46 -12.31 -5.16 7.78
C ILE A 46 -11.60 -6.31 7.05
N ALA A 47 -10.46 -6.77 7.57
CA ALA A 47 -9.71 -7.86 6.96
C ALA A 47 -10.54 -9.16 6.90
N SER A 48 -11.32 -9.46 7.94
CA SER A 48 -12.19 -10.65 7.97
C SER A 48 -13.22 -10.65 6.84
N LEU A 49 -13.75 -9.48 6.45
CA LEU A 49 -14.72 -9.37 5.35
C LEU A 49 -14.14 -9.78 3.99
N PHE A 50 -12.82 -9.70 3.82
CA PHE A 50 -12.14 -10.09 2.58
C PHE A 50 -11.43 -11.44 2.67
N LEU A 51 -11.10 -11.92 3.87
CA LEU A 51 -10.12 -12.98 4.10
C LEU A 51 -10.66 -14.21 4.84
N SER A 52 -11.89 -14.18 5.35
CA SER A 52 -12.44 -15.24 6.22
C SER A 52 -12.46 -16.64 5.60
N ASP A 53 -12.53 -16.71 4.27
CA ASP A 53 -12.61 -17.97 3.54
C ASP A 53 -11.23 -18.58 3.26
N GLU A 54 -10.14 -17.81 3.45
CA GLU A 54 -8.77 -18.22 3.16
C GLU A 54 -7.87 -18.28 4.41
N ILE A 55 -8.20 -17.54 5.47
CA ILE A 55 -7.41 -17.47 6.71
C ILE A 55 -8.33 -17.58 7.92
N ASP A 56 -8.03 -18.49 8.84
CA ASP A 56 -8.79 -18.62 10.09
C ASP A 56 -8.61 -17.39 11.00
N LYS A 57 -9.58 -17.18 11.90
CA LYS A 57 -9.64 -16.01 12.77
C LYS A 57 -8.40 -15.83 13.66
N HIS A 58 -7.78 -16.93 14.10
CA HIS A 58 -6.62 -16.86 14.98
C HIS A 58 -5.40 -16.33 14.21
N ASN A 59 -5.11 -16.91 13.05
CA ASN A 59 -4.03 -16.46 12.19
C ASN A 59 -4.25 -15.04 11.67
N LEU A 60 -5.48 -14.70 11.26
CA LEU A 60 -5.79 -13.36 10.78
C LEU A 60 -5.59 -12.28 11.87
N ARG A 61 -5.98 -12.59 13.11
CA ARG A 61 -5.73 -11.69 14.25
C ARG A 61 -4.24 -11.45 14.46
N LYS A 62 -3.43 -12.51 14.45
CA LYS A 62 -1.98 -12.42 14.58
C LYS A 62 -1.36 -11.57 13.47
N ILE A 63 -1.81 -11.75 12.22
CA ILE A 63 -1.38 -10.95 11.07
C ILE A 63 -1.67 -9.47 11.31
N VAL A 64 -2.88 -9.12 11.75
CA VAL A 64 -3.27 -7.73 12.05
C VAL A 64 -2.43 -7.14 13.17
N GLU A 65 -2.32 -7.82 14.31
CA GLU A 65 -1.60 -7.34 15.50
C GLU A 65 -0.10 -7.14 15.20
N THR A 66 0.50 -8.03 14.41
CA THR A 66 1.91 -7.91 14.00
C THR A 66 2.12 -6.77 13.01
N SER A 67 1.19 -6.61 12.07
CA SER A 67 1.30 -5.60 11.00
C SER A 67 1.03 -4.19 11.49
N ILE A 68 -0.03 -4.04 12.29
CA ILE A 68 -0.59 -2.78 12.78
C ILE A 68 -0.30 -2.66 14.28
N ASN A 69 0.97 -2.41 14.58
CA ASN A 69 1.51 -2.22 15.94
C ASN A 69 1.96 -0.77 16.20
N PHE A 70 1.44 0.17 15.42
CA PHE A 70 1.62 1.61 15.51
C PHE A 70 0.30 2.31 15.20
N ASP A 71 0.21 3.58 15.53
CA ASP A 71 -1.05 4.34 15.51
C ASP A 71 -1.26 5.13 14.20
N ALA A 72 -2.50 5.59 13.99
CA ALA A 72 -2.90 6.53 12.96
C ALA A 72 -3.78 7.65 13.57
N PRO A 73 -3.18 8.55 14.37
CA PRO A 73 -3.95 9.52 15.13
C PRO A 73 -4.53 10.62 14.24
N LEU A 74 -5.76 11.03 14.57
CA LEU A 74 -6.46 12.13 13.94
C LEU A 74 -6.27 13.42 14.75
N ILE A 75 -5.33 14.24 14.33
CA ILE A 75 -4.93 15.45 15.04
C ILE A 75 -5.76 16.64 14.58
N LYS A 76 -6.41 17.32 15.53
CA LYS A 76 -7.19 18.53 15.26
C LYS A 76 -6.27 19.71 14.99
N LEU A 77 -6.40 20.34 13.82
CA LEU A 77 -5.70 21.60 13.50
C LEU A 77 -6.51 22.82 13.92
N ASN A 78 -7.82 22.79 13.66
CA ASN A 78 -8.74 23.88 13.95
C ASN A 78 -10.16 23.33 14.17
N LYS A 79 -11.18 24.20 14.21
CA LYS A 79 -12.57 23.80 14.47
C LYS A 79 -13.07 22.68 13.54
N ASN A 80 -12.74 22.73 12.26
CA ASN A 80 -13.31 21.87 11.21
C ASN A 80 -12.26 21.07 10.42
N THR A 81 -10.97 21.23 10.72
CA THR A 81 -9.88 20.58 9.99
C THR A 81 -9.06 19.71 10.92
N HIS A 82 -8.79 18.50 10.46
CA HIS A 82 -7.92 17.52 11.11
C HIS A 82 -6.85 17.05 10.12
N ILE A 83 -5.73 16.56 10.64
CA ILE A 83 -4.74 15.78 9.89
C ILE A 83 -4.78 14.36 10.43
N LEU A 84 -4.93 13.39 9.53
CA LEU A 84 -4.70 12.00 9.85
C LEU A 84 -3.21 11.71 9.68
N GLU A 85 -2.50 11.50 10.79
CA GLU A 85 -1.08 11.21 10.76
C GLU A 85 -0.86 9.74 10.42
N LEU A 86 -0.23 9.48 9.27
CA LEU A 86 0.00 8.12 8.76
C LEU A 86 1.48 7.76 8.72
N TRP A 87 2.30 8.38 9.58
CA TRP A 87 3.76 8.25 9.57
C TRP A 87 4.34 7.78 10.92
N HIS A 88 3.52 7.13 11.76
CA HIS A 88 3.98 6.56 13.03
C HIS A 88 4.53 5.13 12.89
N GLY A 89 4.57 4.61 11.65
CA GLY A 89 5.20 3.34 11.33
C GLY A 89 6.73 3.43 11.24
N PRO A 90 7.42 2.28 11.07
CA PRO A 90 8.88 2.20 11.12
C PRO A 90 9.60 3.02 10.05
N THR A 91 8.92 3.37 8.95
CA THR A 91 9.55 4.10 7.84
C THR A 91 9.05 5.53 7.70
N LEU A 92 8.21 5.97 8.64
CA LEU A 92 7.64 7.32 8.67
C LEU A 92 6.77 7.63 7.44
N ALA A 93 6.12 6.61 6.88
CA ALA A 93 5.26 6.76 5.70
C ALA A 93 4.02 5.88 5.77
N PHE A 94 2.92 6.35 5.18
CA PHE A 94 1.64 5.60 5.13
C PHE A 94 1.74 4.25 4.40
N LYS A 95 2.84 4.05 3.66
CA LYS A 95 3.09 2.79 2.95
C LYS A 95 3.31 1.63 3.92
N ASP A 96 3.69 1.91 5.17
CA ASP A 96 3.88 0.92 6.23
C ASP A 96 2.64 0.06 6.47
N PHE A 97 1.44 0.66 6.49
CA PHE A 97 0.17 -0.06 6.71
C PHE A 97 -0.03 -1.19 5.69
N GLY A 98 0.09 -0.85 4.40
CA GLY A 98 -0.10 -1.81 3.31
C GLY A 98 1.07 -2.79 3.18
N ALA A 99 2.31 -2.31 3.32
CA ALA A 99 3.50 -3.12 3.12
C ALA A 99 3.65 -4.20 4.21
N ARG A 100 3.45 -3.83 5.48
CA ARG A 100 3.59 -4.75 6.62
C ARG A 100 2.51 -5.82 6.62
N PHE A 101 1.27 -5.43 6.36
CA PHE A 101 0.17 -6.38 6.24
C PHE A 101 0.35 -7.34 5.07
N MET A 102 0.78 -6.83 3.91
CA MET A 102 1.11 -7.68 2.77
C MET A 102 2.26 -8.65 3.09
N ALA A 103 3.30 -8.22 3.80
CA ALA A 103 4.41 -9.09 4.18
C ALA A 103 3.95 -10.24 5.10
N GLN A 104 3.11 -9.93 6.09
CA GLN A 104 2.53 -10.95 6.96
C GLN A 104 1.61 -11.93 6.19
N LEU A 105 0.79 -11.43 5.25
CA LEU A 105 -0.01 -12.30 4.38
C LEU A 105 0.84 -13.21 3.50
N MET A 106 1.87 -12.66 2.86
CA MET A 106 2.76 -13.44 1.99
C MET A 106 3.55 -14.47 2.78
N GLY A 107 4.06 -14.12 3.97
CA GLY A 107 4.72 -15.05 4.88
C GLY A 107 3.76 -16.16 5.34
N HIS A 108 2.51 -15.83 5.66
CA HIS A 108 1.50 -16.82 6.04
C HIS A 108 1.18 -17.81 4.91
N PHE A 109 1.02 -17.34 3.68
CA PHE A 109 0.66 -18.21 2.55
C PHE A 109 1.86 -18.90 1.87
N LEU A 110 3.10 -18.58 2.26
CA LEU A 110 4.29 -19.18 1.68
C LEU A 110 4.55 -20.55 2.30
N GLU A 111 4.14 -21.60 1.59
CA GLU A 111 4.22 -23.00 2.07
C GLU A 111 5.61 -23.63 1.92
N ASP A 112 6.40 -23.22 0.91
CA ASP A 112 7.72 -23.78 0.61
C ASP A 112 8.80 -22.69 0.65
N THR A 113 9.55 -22.66 1.74
CA THR A 113 10.67 -21.73 1.97
C THR A 113 11.98 -22.21 1.34
N SER A 114 12.06 -23.46 0.87
CA SER A 114 13.26 -24.01 0.20
C SER A 114 13.51 -23.38 -1.17
N LYS A 115 12.46 -22.82 -1.80
CA LYS A 115 12.53 -22.05 -3.05
C LYS A 115 12.11 -20.62 -2.78
N PRO A 116 13.08 -19.73 -2.49
CA PRO A 116 12.77 -18.35 -2.12
C PRO A 116 11.91 -17.63 -3.15
N LEU A 117 10.98 -16.83 -2.64
CA LEU A 117 10.24 -15.85 -3.41
C LEU A 117 11.07 -14.57 -3.51
N HIS A 118 11.23 -14.05 -4.71
CA HIS A 118 12.06 -12.89 -4.99
C HIS A 118 11.17 -11.68 -5.26
N ILE A 119 11.11 -10.77 -4.29
CA ILE A 119 10.40 -9.50 -4.42
C ILE A 119 11.31 -8.51 -5.13
N LEU A 120 10.87 -8.00 -6.27
CA LEU A 120 11.58 -6.99 -7.05
C LEU A 120 10.79 -5.68 -7.08
N VAL A 121 11.39 -4.61 -6.58
CA VAL A 121 10.74 -3.30 -6.41
C VAL A 121 11.64 -2.19 -6.95
N ALA A 122 11.04 -1.30 -7.75
CA ALA A 122 11.64 -0.01 -8.10
C ALA A 122 11.09 1.07 -7.15
N THR A 123 11.94 1.97 -6.66
CA THR A 123 11.54 3.02 -5.73
C THR A 123 12.14 4.38 -6.07
N SER A 124 11.43 5.44 -5.71
CA SER A 124 11.91 6.82 -5.64
C SER A 124 12.16 7.30 -4.20
N GLY A 125 12.09 6.38 -3.22
CA GLY A 125 12.28 6.64 -1.79
C GLY A 125 11.40 5.72 -0.94
N ASP A 126 10.29 6.26 -0.40
CA ASP A 126 9.47 5.62 0.64
C ASP A 126 9.02 4.18 0.35
N THR A 127 8.69 3.84 -0.91
CA THR A 127 8.20 2.50 -1.23
C THR A 127 9.29 1.46 -0.96
N GLY A 128 10.55 1.81 -1.27
CA GLY A 128 11.72 1.01 -0.96
C GLY A 128 11.83 0.79 0.53
N SER A 129 11.83 1.87 1.32
CA SER A 129 11.89 1.80 2.79
C SER A 129 10.80 0.88 3.35
N ALA A 130 9.54 1.13 2.99
CA ALA A 130 8.40 0.38 3.51
C ALA A 130 8.47 -1.11 3.16
N ILE A 131 8.80 -1.46 1.90
CA ILE A 131 8.95 -2.86 1.50
C ILE A 131 10.16 -3.50 2.19
N ALA A 132 11.32 -2.83 2.21
CA ALA A 132 12.53 -3.35 2.84
C ALA A 132 12.29 -3.73 4.30
N ASN A 133 11.73 -2.81 5.08
CA ASN A 133 11.46 -3.00 6.50
C ASN A 133 10.33 -3.99 6.76
N SER A 134 9.32 -4.06 5.88
CA SER A 134 8.20 -4.98 6.07
C SER A 134 8.57 -6.44 5.82
N PHE A 135 9.51 -6.69 4.91
CA PHE A 135 9.94 -8.03 4.53
C PHE A 135 11.27 -8.47 5.14
N LEU A 136 11.89 -7.61 5.96
CA LEU A 136 13.12 -7.94 6.69
C LEU A 136 12.90 -9.18 7.56
N GLY A 137 13.77 -10.17 7.42
CA GLY A 137 13.74 -11.40 8.20
C GLY A 137 12.57 -12.34 7.88
N VAL A 138 11.75 -12.06 6.86
CA VAL A 138 10.66 -12.97 6.45
C VAL A 138 11.25 -14.19 5.75
N GLU A 139 11.09 -15.36 6.38
CA GLU A 139 11.63 -16.62 5.90
C GLU A 139 11.13 -16.96 4.49
N GLY A 140 12.01 -17.47 3.63
CA GLY A 140 11.68 -17.83 2.26
C GLY A 140 11.45 -16.63 1.33
N ILE A 141 11.69 -15.39 1.76
CA ILE A 141 11.57 -14.19 0.92
C ILE A 141 12.91 -13.48 0.80
N LYS A 142 13.26 -13.07 -0.43
CA LYS A 142 14.39 -12.18 -0.73
C LYS A 142 13.87 -10.92 -1.39
N VAL A 143 14.39 -9.76 -1.01
CA VAL A 143 13.94 -8.46 -1.53
C VAL A 143 15.08 -7.79 -2.28
N SER A 144 14.80 -7.34 -3.49
CA SER A 144 15.70 -6.58 -4.35
C SER A 144 15.08 -5.23 -4.68
N ILE A 145 15.76 -4.16 -4.24
CA ILE A 145 15.29 -2.77 -4.36
C ILE A 145 16.16 -2.06 -5.38
N LEU A 146 15.56 -1.61 -6.48
CA LEU A 146 16.22 -0.79 -7.49
C LEU A 146 15.86 0.67 -7.23
N PHE A 147 16.86 1.53 -7.10
CA PHE A 147 16.66 2.95 -6.87
C PHE A 147 17.64 3.78 -7.71
N PRO A 148 17.22 4.97 -8.18
CA PRO A 148 18.06 5.81 -9.01
C PRO A 148 19.14 6.52 -8.18
N LYS A 149 20.37 6.47 -8.69
CA LYS A 149 21.53 7.16 -8.12
C LYS A 149 21.26 8.64 -7.90
N ASN A 150 21.58 9.15 -6.72
CA ASN A 150 21.47 10.57 -6.34
C ASN A 150 20.06 11.19 -6.50
N ARG A 151 18.99 10.39 -6.53
CA ARG A 151 17.60 10.87 -6.69
C ARG A 151 16.66 10.44 -5.56
N VAL A 152 17.22 9.83 -4.51
CA VAL A 152 16.52 9.49 -3.27
C VAL A 152 17.14 10.33 -2.14
N SER A 153 16.34 10.75 -1.15
CA SER A 153 16.91 11.47 -0.01
C SER A 153 17.80 10.55 0.84
N ASN A 154 18.84 11.10 1.46
CA ASN A 154 19.80 10.31 2.26
C ASN A 154 19.10 9.49 3.37
N ILE A 155 18.07 10.05 4.01
CA ILE A 155 17.32 9.35 5.07
C ILE A 155 16.56 8.15 4.49
N GLN A 156 15.87 8.34 3.36
CA GLN A 156 15.13 7.25 2.70
C GLN A 156 16.09 6.16 2.22
N GLU A 157 17.24 6.54 1.64
CA GLU A 157 18.23 5.58 1.18
C GLU A 157 18.73 4.69 2.32
N GLN A 158 19.12 5.30 3.44
CA GLN A 158 19.58 4.57 4.63
C GLN A 158 18.53 3.58 5.14
N GLN A 159 17.24 3.92 5.10
CA GLN A 159 16.17 3.03 5.56
C GLN A 159 16.07 1.70 4.81
N PHE A 160 16.66 1.56 3.61
CA PHE A 160 16.66 0.29 2.86
C PHE A 160 18.04 -0.22 2.45
N THR A 161 19.10 0.59 2.54
CA THR A 161 20.48 0.15 2.22
C THR A 161 21.24 -0.40 3.43
N THR A 162 20.78 -0.13 4.66
CA THR A 162 21.50 -0.54 5.89
C THR A 162 20.90 -1.74 6.62
N LEU A 163 19.92 -2.43 6.03
CA LEU A 163 19.19 -3.51 6.71
C LEU A 163 19.93 -4.87 6.66
N GLY A 164 20.53 -5.22 5.52
CA GLY A 164 21.19 -6.51 5.33
C GLY A 164 20.23 -7.70 5.27
N GLU A 165 20.68 -8.86 5.75
CA GLU A 165 19.93 -10.13 5.77
C GLU A 165 19.40 -10.57 4.39
N ASN A 166 18.08 -10.53 4.20
CA ASN A 166 17.38 -10.91 2.98
C ASN A 166 17.08 -9.71 2.06
N ILE A 167 17.57 -8.52 2.41
CA ILE A 167 17.37 -7.28 1.65
C ILE A 167 18.63 -6.94 0.85
N THR A 168 18.46 -6.64 -0.43
CA THR A 168 19.54 -6.19 -1.31
C THR A 168 19.10 -4.95 -2.07
N ALA A 169 19.88 -3.87 -1.97
CA ALA A 169 19.63 -2.63 -2.69
C ALA A 169 20.61 -2.49 -3.87
N PHE A 170 20.08 -2.08 -5.03
CA PHE A 170 20.79 -1.85 -6.27
C PHE A 170 20.65 -0.39 -6.66
N GLU A 171 21.74 0.36 -6.54
CA GLU A 171 21.83 1.71 -7.09
C GLU A 171 21.92 1.61 -8.62
N VAL A 172 20.98 2.25 -9.31
CA VAL A 172 20.91 2.28 -10.77
C VAL A 172 21.40 3.63 -11.26
N ASP A 173 22.39 3.62 -12.16
CA ASP A 173 22.83 4.82 -12.86
C ASP A 173 21.80 5.23 -13.91
N GLY A 174 20.80 6.02 -13.48
CA GLY A 174 19.64 6.38 -14.26
C GLY A 174 18.60 7.17 -13.46
N ASN A 175 17.38 7.24 -13.97
CA ASN A 175 16.23 7.84 -13.31
C ASN A 175 15.25 6.76 -12.81
N PHE A 176 14.14 7.18 -12.18
CA PHE A 176 13.15 6.25 -11.65
C PHE A 176 12.45 5.40 -12.73
N ASP A 177 12.21 5.98 -13.92
CA ASP A 177 11.61 5.26 -15.04
C ASP A 177 12.54 4.15 -15.54
N ASP A 178 13.85 4.37 -15.54
CA ASP A 178 14.84 3.33 -15.85
C ASP A 178 14.77 2.17 -14.85
N CYS A 179 14.68 2.48 -13.54
CA CYS A 179 14.46 1.44 -12.52
C CYS A 179 13.16 0.66 -12.77
N GLN A 180 12.06 1.35 -13.06
CA GLN A 180 10.79 0.70 -13.39
C GLN A 180 10.89 -0.17 -14.65
N GLN A 181 11.61 0.30 -15.67
CA GLN A 181 11.82 -0.44 -16.91
C GLN A 181 12.62 -1.71 -16.67
N LEU A 182 13.68 -1.66 -15.85
CA LEU A 182 14.46 -2.84 -15.45
C LEU A 182 13.57 -3.88 -14.76
N VAL A 183 12.76 -3.44 -13.80
CA VAL A 183 11.81 -4.31 -13.09
C VAL A 183 10.80 -4.95 -14.07
N LYS A 184 10.19 -4.15 -14.95
CA LYS A 184 9.27 -4.66 -15.99
C LYS A 184 9.94 -5.67 -16.92
N THR A 185 11.18 -5.40 -17.31
CA THR A 185 11.97 -6.29 -18.18
C THR A 185 12.24 -7.62 -17.49
N ALA A 186 12.64 -7.60 -16.22
CA ALA A 186 12.83 -8.80 -15.41
C ALA A 186 11.55 -9.66 -15.31
N PHE A 187 10.38 -9.02 -15.13
CA PHE A 187 9.09 -9.74 -15.10
C PHE A 187 8.69 -10.37 -16.44
N LEU A 188 9.20 -9.85 -17.57
CA LEU A 188 8.93 -10.40 -18.91
C LEU A 188 9.98 -11.44 -19.35
N ASP A 189 11.12 -11.55 -18.66
CA ASP A 189 12.18 -12.48 -19.00
C ASP A 189 11.83 -13.92 -18.58
N LYS A 190 11.55 -14.78 -19.56
CA LYS A 190 11.19 -16.19 -19.33
C LYS A 190 12.31 -17.01 -18.69
N LYS A 191 13.58 -16.71 -18.98
CA LYS A 191 14.74 -17.42 -18.41
C LYS A 191 14.88 -17.05 -16.94
N LEU A 192 14.75 -15.76 -16.62
CA LEU A 192 14.82 -15.28 -15.24
C LEU A 192 13.64 -15.80 -14.41
N ASN A 193 12.41 -15.74 -14.92
CA ASN A 193 11.22 -16.26 -14.23
C ASN A 193 11.22 -17.80 -14.08
N LYS A 194 11.98 -18.53 -14.92
CA LYS A 194 12.20 -19.97 -14.73
C LYS A 194 13.23 -20.26 -13.64
N ALA A 195 14.21 -19.38 -13.45
CA ALA A 195 15.25 -19.52 -12.44
C ALA A 195 14.82 -18.98 -11.07
N LEU A 196 14.08 -17.87 -11.05
CA LEU A 196 13.65 -17.15 -9.85
C LEU A 196 12.13 -17.03 -9.82
N ARG A 197 11.54 -17.24 -8.64
CA ARG A 197 10.11 -16.96 -8.39
C ARG A 197 9.94 -15.46 -8.16
N LEU A 198 9.91 -14.67 -9.23
CA LEU A 198 9.76 -13.21 -9.13
C LEU A 198 8.32 -12.82 -8.77
N THR A 199 8.18 -11.81 -7.92
CA THR A 199 6.89 -11.16 -7.63
C THR A 199 7.09 -9.67 -7.31
N SER A 200 6.02 -8.88 -7.43
CA SER A 200 6.05 -7.45 -7.12
C SER A 200 5.31 -7.15 -5.81
N ALA A 201 5.89 -6.25 -5.04
CA ALA A 201 5.34 -5.69 -3.80
C ALA A 201 4.85 -4.24 -3.97
N ASN A 202 4.61 -3.78 -5.21
CA ASN A 202 4.22 -2.40 -5.49
C ASN A 202 2.75 -2.12 -5.16
N SER A 203 2.33 -0.85 -5.24
CA SER A 203 0.96 -0.40 -4.89
C SER A 203 -0.16 -1.01 -5.74
N ILE A 204 0.19 -1.69 -6.83
CA ILE A 204 -0.74 -2.45 -7.67
C ILE A 204 -1.17 -3.79 -7.03
N ASN A 205 -0.41 -4.28 -6.06
CA ASN A 205 -0.73 -5.53 -5.39
C ASN A 205 -1.95 -5.36 -4.47
N ILE A 206 -2.94 -6.23 -4.62
CA ILE A 206 -4.18 -6.20 -3.82
C ILE A 206 -3.91 -6.26 -2.31
N GLY A 207 -2.83 -6.93 -1.88
CA GLY A 207 -2.39 -6.99 -0.49
C GLY A 207 -1.98 -5.63 0.08
N ARG A 208 -1.66 -4.64 -0.75
CA ARG A 208 -1.40 -3.25 -0.32
C ARG A 208 -2.65 -2.38 -0.31
N LEU A 209 -3.64 -2.68 -1.15
CA LEU A 209 -4.82 -1.84 -1.32
C LEU A 209 -5.80 -2.01 -0.15
N ILE A 210 -6.10 -3.25 0.24
CA ILE A 210 -7.08 -3.54 1.31
C ILE A 210 -6.68 -2.90 2.65
N PRO A 211 -5.43 -3.02 3.13
CA PRO A 211 -5.05 -2.48 4.45
C PRO A 211 -5.05 -0.95 4.51
N GLN A 212 -5.00 -0.28 3.37
CA GLN A 212 -5.14 1.17 3.32
C GLN A 212 -6.56 1.63 3.65
N THR A 213 -7.56 0.74 3.63
CA THR A 213 -8.92 1.07 4.08
C THR A 213 -9.00 1.24 5.60
N PHE A 214 -8.09 0.60 6.36
CA PHE A 214 -8.13 0.51 7.81
C PHE A 214 -8.09 1.89 8.48
N TYR A 215 -7.16 2.74 8.07
CA TYR A 215 -6.99 4.05 8.69
C TYR A 215 -8.10 5.05 8.32
N TYR A 216 -8.85 4.84 7.22
CA TYR A 216 -10.04 5.65 6.94
C TYR A 216 -11.14 5.35 7.95
N VAL A 217 -11.40 4.07 8.21
CA VAL A 217 -12.41 3.66 9.20
C VAL A 217 -11.98 4.05 10.61
N TYR A 218 -10.69 3.89 10.94
CA TYR A 218 -10.13 4.32 12.22
C TYR A 218 -10.11 5.84 12.40
N ALA A 219 -9.98 6.63 11.33
CA ALA A 219 -10.16 8.08 11.44
C ALA A 219 -11.59 8.43 11.87
N PHE A 220 -12.61 7.70 11.39
CA PHE A 220 -14.00 7.92 11.77
C PHE A 220 -14.28 7.53 13.22
N SER A 221 -13.60 6.53 13.79
CA SER A 221 -13.75 6.21 15.21
C SER A 221 -13.20 7.31 16.14
N GLN A 222 -12.34 8.20 15.62
CA GLN A 222 -11.74 9.31 16.36
C GLN A 222 -12.53 10.62 16.23
N LEU A 223 -13.51 10.69 15.32
CA LEU A 223 -14.34 11.87 15.11
C LEU A 223 -15.47 11.97 16.13
N LYS A 224 -15.75 13.20 16.60
CA LYS A 224 -16.92 13.49 17.45
C LYS A 224 -18.23 13.54 16.68
N SER A 225 -18.17 13.88 15.40
CA SER A 225 -19.29 13.88 14.47
C SER A 225 -18.80 13.38 13.12
N THR A 226 -19.58 12.50 12.51
CA THR A 226 -19.32 11.91 11.19
C THR A 226 -20.19 12.55 10.11
N GLU A 227 -20.91 13.61 10.44
CA GLU A 227 -21.71 14.36 9.47
C GLU A 227 -20.81 15.13 8.51
N ASP A 228 -21.11 15.02 7.21
CA ASP A 228 -20.51 15.83 6.16
C ASP A 228 -18.97 15.77 6.03
N VAL A 229 -18.34 14.67 6.45
CA VAL A 229 -16.89 14.50 6.41
C VAL A 229 -16.36 14.51 4.97
N VAL A 230 -15.46 15.46 4.68
CA VAL A 230 -14.72 15.57 3.42
C VAL A 230 -13.27 15.17 3.63
N ILE A 231 -12.75 14.28 2.79
CA ILE A 231 -11.39 13.76 2.93
C ILE A 231 -10.54 14.20 1.73
N SER A 232 -9.44 14.91 2.00
CA SER A 232 -8.46 15.28 0.99
C SER A 232 -7.26 14.34 1.05
N VAL A 233 -6.90 13.75 -0.08
CA VAL A 233 -5.83 12.74 -0.18
C VAL A 233 -4.76 13.24 -1.15
N PRO A 234 -3.54 13.55 -0.67
CA PRO A 234 -2.39 13.76 -1.53
C PRO A 234 -2.14 12.50 -2.38
N SER A 235 -2.24 12.63 -3.70
CA SER A 235 -2.33 11.50 -4.62
C SER A 235 -1.29 11.58 -5.74
N GLY A 236 -0.51 10.50 -5.89
CA GLY A 236 0.29 10.19 -7.08
C GLY A 236 -0.32 9.01 -7.82
N ASN A 237 0.04 7.77 -7.44
CA ASN A 237 -0.50 6.53 -8.02
C ASN A 237 -1.94 6.15 -7.59
N PHE A 238 -2.68 7.04 -6.92
CA PHE A 238 -4.08 6.88 -6.52
C PHE A 238 -4.48 5.70 -5.60
N GLY A 239 -3.59 4.77 -5.26
CA GLY A 239 -3.92 3.63 -4.38
C GLY A 239 -4.53 4.01 -3.03
N ASN A 240 -4.03 5.07 -2.38
CA ASN A 240 -4.55 5.56 -1.11
C ASN A 240 -5.98 6.09 -1.25
N LEU A 241 -6.24 6.93 -2.27
CA LEU A 241 -7.58 7.44 -2.55
C LEU A 241 -8.55 6.30 -2.89
N THR A 242 -8.11 5.32 -3.69
CA THR A 242 -8.91 4.14 -4.04
C THR A 242 -9.32 3.35 -2.80
N ALA A 243 -8.43 3.17 -1.82
CA ALA A 243 -8.77 2.53 -0.56
C ALA A 243 -9.84 3.31 0.23
N GLY A 244 -9.76 4.64 0.26
CA GLY A 244 -10.81 5.48 0.84
C GLY A 244 -12.16 5.30 0.14
N ILE A 245 -12.17 5.23 -1.19
CA ILE A 245 -13.37 4.96 -1.98
C ILE A 245 -13.92 3.56 -1.71
N ILE A 246 -13.06 2.55 -1.52
CA ILE A 246 -13.48 1.22 -1.10
C ILE A 246 -14.18 1.31 0.27
N ALA A 247 -13.57 1.95 1.27
CA ALA A 247 -14.19 2.12 2.59
C ALA A 247 -15.56 2.83 2.51
N MET A 248 -15.68 3.85 1.66
CA MET A 248 -16.96 4.52 1.39
C MET A 248 -17.98 3.57 0.75
N LYS A 249 -17.57 2.75 -0.23
CA LYS A 249 -18.43 1.71 -0.84
C LYS A 249 -18.80 0.59 0.12
N MET A 250 -17.97 0.32 1.13
CA MET A 250 -18.28 -0.59 2.22
C MET A 250 -19.31 0.02 3.19
N GLY A 251 -19.62 1.32 3.12
CA GLY A 251 -20.63 1.98 3.95
C GLY A 251 -20.11 3.04 4.92
N LEU A 252 -18.83 3.41 4.84
CA LEU A 252 -18.29 4.54 5.60
C LEU A 252 -18.93 5.86 5.11
N PRO A 253 -19.50 6.71 6.00
CA PRO A 253 -20.31 7.87 5.59
C PRO A 253 -19.43 9.08 5.19
N VAL A 254 -18.67 8.93 4.11
CA VAL A 254 -17.85 10.02 3.54
C VAL A 254 -18.69 10.86 2.58
N LYS A 255 -18.76 12.18 2.81
CA LYS A 255 -19.50 13.11 1.93
C LYS A 255 -18.82 13.25 0.57
N LYS A 256 -17.50 13.44 0.59
CA LYS A 256 -16.71 13.72 -0.62
C LYS A 256 -15.23 13.40 -0.42
N PHE A 257 -14.61 12.91 -1.49
CA PHE A 257 -13.16 12.86 -1.61
C PHE A 257 -12.60 14.00 -2.48
N ILE A 258 -11.42 14.49 -2.11
CA ILE A 258 -10.63 15.43 -2.90
C ILE A 258 -9.31 14.74 -3.27
N ALA A 259 -9.09 14.56 -4.57
CA ALA A 259 -7.81 14.13 -5.12
C ALA A 259 -6.87 15.32 -5.23
N SER A 260 -5.92 15.44 -4.30
CA SER A 260 -4.94 16.53 -4.28
C SER A 260 -3.65 16.10 -4.99
N THR A 261 -3.33 16.69 -6.14
CA THR A 261 -2.08 16.42 -6.87
C THR A 261 -1.13 17.62 -6.80
N ASN A 262 0.14 17.43 -7.13
CA ASN A 262 1.06 18.53 -7.38
C ASN A 262 0.94 19.01 -8.84
N VAL A 263 1.99 19.62 -9.41
CA VAL A 263 1.99 20.07 -10.82
C VAL A 263 1.80 18.92 -11.82
N ASN A 264 2.11 17.68 -11.42
CA ASN A 264 1.79 16.45 -12.14
C ASN A 264 0.29 16.15 -11.98
N ASN A 265 -0.51 16.84 -12.80
CA ASN A 265 -1.97 16.94 -12.64
C ASN A 265 -2.75 16.29 -13.80
N ILE A 266 -2.20 15.23 -14.39
CA ILE A 266 -2.84 14.47 -15.48
C ILE A 266 -4.21 13.95 -15.04
N PHE A 267 -4.31 13.35 -13.85
CA PHE A 267 -5.58 12.79 -13.37
C PHE A 267 -6.67 13.86 -13.13
N PRO A 268 -6.41 14.99 -12.45
CA PRO A 268 -7.39 16.08 -12.38
C PRO A 268 -7.82 16.63 -13.74
N LYS A 269 -6.89 16.71 -14.72
CA LYS A 269 -7.24 17.11 -16.10
C LYS A 269 -8.14 16.07 -16.77
N TYR A 270 -7.84 14.78 -16.61
CA TYR A 270 -8.69 13.68 -17.08
C TYR A 270 -10.09 13.74 -16.47
N LEU A 271 -10.22 13.92 -15.15
CA LEU A 271 -11.53 14.02 -14.50
C LEU A 271 -12.40 15.16 -15.03
N ARG A 272 -11.81 16.27 -15.46
CA ARG A 272 -12.53 17.41 -16.03
C ARG A 272 -12.87 17.26 -17.51
N SER A 273 -12.01 16.61 -18.27
CA SER A 273 -12.09 16.57 -19.74
C SER A 273 -12.57 15.24 -20.33
N GLY A 274 -12.45 14.15 -19.57
CA GLY A 274 -12.59 12.77 -20.08
C GLY A 274 -11.40 12.30 -20.93
N ILE A 275 -10.39 13.13 -21.15
CA ILE A 275 -9.25 12.84 -22.04
C ILE A 275 -8.02 12.53 -21.20
N PHE A 276 -7.47 11.33 -21.37
CA PHE A 276 -6.22 10.94 -20.71
C PHE A 276 -5.03 11.24 -21.63
N SER A 277 -4.30 12.32 -21.33
CA SER A 277 -3.11 12.73 -22.07
C SER A 277 -1.88 12.64 -21.16
N PRO A 278 -1.14 11.52 -21.19
CA PRO A 278 0.04 11.35 -20.36
C PRO A 278 1.14 12.33 -20.77
N SER A 279 1.95 12.74 -19.80
CA SER A 279 3.13 13.60 -19.99
C SER A 279 4.27 13.10 -19.12
N SER A 280 5.51 13.51 -19.44
CA SER A 280 6.64 13.30 -18.55
C SER A 280 6.40 13.96 -17.20
N SER A 281 6.87 13.31 -16.13
CA SER A 281 6.79 13.87 -14.78
C SER A 281 7.72 15.07 -14.62
N VAL A 282 7.27 16.03 -13.81
CA VAL A 282 8.02 17.21 -13.40
C VAL A 282 8.44 17.00 -11.95
N GLN A 283 9.74 17.16 -11.67
CA GLN A 283 10.27 17.03 -10.32
C GLN A 283 9.75 18.14 -9.41
N THR A 284 9.28 17.76 -8.21
CA THR A 284 8.77 18.70 -7.20
C THR A 284 9.34 18.40 -5.80
N ILE A 285 8.97 19.23 -4.82
CA ILE A 285 9.24 18.97 -3.41
C ILE A 285 8.43 17.80 -2.84
N SER A 286 7.37 17.38 -3.52
CA SER A 286 6.56 16.22 -3.17
C SER A 286 6.83 15.06 -4.14
N ASN A 287 8.09 14.65 -4.22
CA ASN A 287 8.61 13.65 -5.17
C ASN A 287 7.83 12.31 -5.19
N ALA A 288 7.25 11.90 -4.06
CA ALA A 288 6.40 10.71 -4.00
C ALA A 288 5.09 10.82 -4.81
N MET A 289 4.74 12.03 -5.27
CA MET A 289 3.55 12.37 -6.07
C MET A 289 3.91 12.79 -7.50
N ASP A 290 5.18 12.72 -7.91
CA ASP A 290 5.60 13.06 -9.28
C ASP A 290 5.27 11.92 -10.26
N VAL A 291 3.97 11.75 -10.55
CA VAL A 291 3.37 10.66 -11.35
C VAL A 291 2.40 11.20 -12.39
#